data_AF-A0A8J8PEV7-F1
#
_entry.id   AF-A0A8J8PEV7-F1
#
_cell.length_a   1.000
_cell.length_b   1.000
_cell.length_c   1.000
_cell.angle_alpha   90.00
_cell.angle_beta   90.00
_cell.angle_gamma   90.00
#
_symmetry.space_group_name_H-M   'P 1'
#
loop_
_entity.id
_entity.type
_entity.pdbx_description
1 polymer ?
#
loop_
_entity_poly.entity_id
_entity_poly.type
_entity_poly.pdbx_seq_one_letter_code
_entity_poly.pdbx_strand_id
1 'polypeptide(L)'
;MDMTDISNVVNDYILEIVLILGGLLAVIIAIQYVRKKESFSYKALTALGFIFGILMVIVALVDYKDWILSTALIVAIAGFALIIRPIRNVHISPLFALLVMAIVYISLGTLTTVGSIDVSFLAEGWPRIILAFVIGAIFYMLFNFAESIIKMFGKVLNWWPLLFVLGLVCIAEGICVYLGYGSVYDLILPYLQN
;
A
#
# COMPACT_ATOMS: atom_id res chain seq x y z
N MET A 1 -26.64 -6.27 25.24
CA MET A 1 -25.24 -6.01 24.86
C MET A 1 -25.20 -4.55 24.46
N ASP A 2 -24.80 -3.69 25.39
CA ASP A 2 -24.76 -2.25 25.14
C ASP A 2 -23.65 -1.94 24.13
N MET A 3 -23.90 -1.02 23.20
CA MET A 3 -22.93 -0.63 22.18
C MET A 3 -21.62 -0.09 22.78
N THR A 4 -21.66 0.38 24.03
CA THR A 4 -20.51 0.82 24.82
C THR A 4 -19.58 -0.31 25.24
N ASP A 5 -20.11 -1.53 25.47
CA ASP A 5 -19.26 -2.69 25.79
C ASP A 5 -18.50 -3.18 24.56
N ILE A 6 -19.17 -3.16 23.39
CA ILE A 6 -18.54 -3.56 22.12
C ILE A 6 -17.46 -2.54 21.72
N SER A 7 -17.68 -1.24 21.90
CA SER A 7 -16.65 -0.23 21.59
C SER A 7 -15.42 -0.35 22.48
N ASN A 8 -15.62 -0.70 23.76
CA ASN A 8 -14.51 -0.84 24.71
C ASN A 8 -13.69 -2.11 24.45
N VAL A 9 -14.36 -3.24 24.18
CA VAL A 9 -13.69 -4.48 23.78
C VAL A 9 -12.97 -4.32 22.43
N VAL A 10 -13.54 -3.57 21.48
CA VAL A 10 -12.89 -3.30 20.20
C VAL A 10 -11.65 -2.43 20.35
N ASN A 11 -11.62 -1.47 21.29
CA ASN A 11 -10.43 -0.67 21.54
C ASN A 11 -9.33 -1.48 22.23
N ASP A 12 -9.67 -2.32 23.20
CA ASP A 12 -8.69 -3.11 23.96
C ASP A 12 -8.04 -4.23 23.12
N TYR A 13 -8.77 -4.76 22.12
CA TYR A 13 -8.29 -5.86 21.27
C TYR A 13 -8.21 -5.51 19.78
N ILE A 14 -8.06 -4.21 19.46
CA ILE A 14 -8.13 -3.74 18.07
C ILE A 14 -7.04 -4.38 17.21
N LEU A 15 -5.85 -4.56 17.79
CA LEU A 15 -4.69 -5.12 17.13
C LEU A 15 -4.91 -6.60 16.77
N GLU A 16 -5.33 -7.40 17.74
CA GLU A 16 -5.53 -8.84 17.60
C GLU A 16 -6.63 -9.13 16.59
N ILE A 17 -7.74 -8.38 16.68
CA ILE A 17 -8.85 -8.49 15.73
C ILE A 17 -8.37 -8.15 14.32
N VAL A 18 -7.62 -7.06 14.16
CA VAL A 18 -7.11 -6.62 12.85
C VAL A 18 -6.07 -7.59 12.28
N LEU A 19 -5.20 -8.17 13.12
CA LEU A 19 -4.21 -9.19 12.75
C LEU A 19 -4.87 -10.49 12.29
N ILE A 20 -5.82 -11.01 13.08
CA ILE A 20 -6.51 -12.25 12.77
C ILE A 20 -7.37 -12.08 11.52
N LEU A 21 -8.15 -10.99 11.41
CA LEU A 21 -8.98 -10.74 10.23
C LEU A 21 -8.12 -10.46 8.98
N GLY A 22 -7.06 -9.67 9.11
CA GLY A 22 -6.14 -9.37 8.02
C GLY A 22 -5.38 -10.61 7.54
N GLY A 23 -4.91 -11.45 8.47
CA GLY A 23 -4.26 -12.73 8.17
C GLY A 23 -5.21 -13.74 7.53
N LEU A 24 -6.44 -13.86 8.03
CA LEU A 24 -7.48 -14.71 7.43
C LEU A 24 -7.79 -14.25 5.99
N LEU A 25 -7.96 -12.94 5.78
CA LEU A 25 -8.15 -12.38 4.45
C LEU A 25 -6.96 -12.68 3.53
N ALA A 26 -5.73 -12.50 4.00
CA ALA A 26 -4.53 -12.82 3.22
C ALA A 26 -4.51 -14.30 2.78
N VAL A 27 -4.85 -15.23 3.69
CA VAL A 27 -4.94 -16.67 3.40
C VAL A 27 -6.05 -16.97 2.39
N ILE A 28 -7.26 -16.42 2.57
CA ILE A 28 -8.38 -16.65 1.64
C ILE A 28 -8.03 -16.11 0.25
N ILE A 29 -7.42 -14.92 0.16
CA ILE A 29 -7.00 -14.34 -1.11
C ILE A 29 -5.88 -15.19 -1.75
N ALA A 30 -4.94 -15.75 -0.96
CA ALA A 30 -3.91 -16.66 -1.46
C ALA A 30 -4.52 -17.95 -2.05
N ILE A 31 -5.49 -18.56 -1.36
CA ILE A 31 -6.18 -19.77 -1.83
C ILE A 31 -7.01 -19.49 -3.08
N GLN A 32 -7.78 -18.39 -3.09
CA GLN A 32 -8.58 -17.96 -4.23
C GLN A 32 -7.71 -17.63 -5.45
N TYR A 33 -6.51 -17.09 -5.24
CA TYR A 33 -5.55 -16.83 -6.32
C TYR A 33 -5.13 -18.10 -7.06
N VAL A 34 -4.91 -19.20 -6.34
CA VAL A 34 -4.58 -20.51 -6.94
C VAL A 34 -5.79 -21.13 -7.62
N ARG A 35 -6.99 -20.99 -7.02
CA ARG A 35 -8.21 -21.67 -7.51
C ARG A 35 -8.87 -20.97 -8.69
N LYS A 36 -9.11 -19.65 -8.62
CA LYS A 36 -9.91 -18.91 -9.61
C LYS A 36 -9.45 -17.46 -9.73
N LYS A 37 -8.33 -17.26 -10.41
CA LYS A 37 -7.69 -15.95 -10.67
C LYS A 37 -8.60 -14.91 -11.35
N GLU A 38 -9.59 -15.35 -12.14
CA GLU A 38 -10.49 -14.46 -12.91
C GLU A 38 -11.89 -14.29 -12.33
N SER A 39 -12.19 -14.88 -11.17
CA SER A 39 -13.52 -14.73 -10.57
C SER A 39 -13.78 -13.28 -10.14
N PHE A 40 -15.00 -12.77 -10.38
CA PHE A 40 -15.45 -11.49 -9.83
C PHE A 40 -15.28 -11.44 -8.30
N SER A 41 -15.47 -12.58 -7.62
CA SER A 41 -15.22 -12.73 -6.18
C SER A 41 -13.76 -12.46 -5.80
N TYR A 42 -12.78 -12.81 -6.65
CA TYR A 42 -11.37 -12.51 -6.38
C TYR A 42 -11.10 -11.00 -6.45
N LYS A 43 -11.66 -10.29 -7.43
CA LYS A 43 -11.52 -8.83 -7.53
C LYS A 43 -12.13 -8.12 -6.32
N ALA A 44 -13.34 -8.52 -5.92
CA ALA A 44 -13.99 -7.98 -4.72
C ALA A 44 -13.19 -8.26 -3.44
N LEU A 45 -12.66 -9.49 -3.30
CA LEU A 45 -11.86 -9.87 -2.13
C LEU A 45 -10.51 -9.15 -2.07
N THR A 46 -9.87 -8.87 -3.23
CA THR A 46 -8.66 -8.05 -3.27
C THR A 46 -8.92 -6.58 -2.92
N ALA A 47 -10.09 -6.04 -3.29
CA ALA A 47 -10.49 -4.69 -2.90
C ALA A 47 -10.82 -4.61 -1.40
N LEU A 48 -11.45 -5.65 -0.84
CA LEU A 48 -11.69 -5.74 0.60
C LEU A 48 -10.36 -5.88 1.36
N GLY A 49 -9.45 -6.73 0.87
CA GLY A 49 -8.10 -6.87 1.40
C GLY A 49 -7.31 -5.55 1.40
N PHE A 50 -7.51 -4.69 0.39
CA PHE A 50 -6.91 -3.35 0.36
C PHE A 50 -7.36 -2.46 1.51
N ILE A 51 -8.67 -2.43 1.77
CA ILE A 51 -9.25 -1.64 2.87
C ILE A 51 -8.69 -2.14 4.21
N PHE A 52 -8.66 -3.46 4.41
CA PHE A 52 -8.07 -4.06 5.60
C PHE A 52 -6.57 -3.82 5.70
N GLY A 53 -5.84 -3.83 4.60
CA GLY A 53 -4.42 -3.48 4.55
C GLY A 53 -4.17 -2.04 5.02
N ILE A 54 -5.01 -1.09 4.59
CA ILE A 54 -4.96 0.30 5.07
C ILE A 54 -5.22 0.35 6.58
N LEU A 55 -6.25 -0.34 7.07
CA LEU A 55 -6.54 -0.39 8.50
C LEU A 55 -5.37 -0.98 9.30
N MET A 56 -4.76 -2.07 8.83
CA MET A 56 -3.56 -2.66 9.45
C MET A 56 -2.40 -1.67 9.53
N VAL A 57 -2.13 -0.92 8.46
CA VAL A 57 -1.07 0.09 8.45
C VAL A 57 -1.39 1.26 9.38
N ILE A 58 -2.64 1.73 9.42
CA ILE A 58 -3.05 2.80 10.33
C ILE A 58 -2.87 2.37 11.78
N VAL A 59 -3.38 1.19 12.15
CA VAL A 59 -3.26 0.62 13.49
C VAL A 59 -1.78 0.46 13.86
N ALA A 60 -0.94 -0.02 12.93
CA ALA A 60 0.51 -0.07 13.14
C ALA A 60 1.15 1.31 13.31
N LEU A 61 0.66 2.39 12.69
CA LEU A 61 1.25 3.72 12.84
C LEU A 61 0.81 4.46 14.11
N VAL A 62 -0.39 4.18 14.60
CA VAL A 62 -0.94 4.83 15.80
C VAL A 62 -0.40 4.17 17.07
N ASP A 63 -0.37 2.83 17.10
CA ASP A 63 -0.13 2.07 18.33
C ASP A 63 1.24 1.37 18.38
N TYR A 64 2.18 1.64 17.46
CA TYR A 64 3.49 0.96 17.41
C TYR A 64 4.34 1.06 18.70
N LYS A 65 4.07 2.05 19.55
CA LYS A 65 4.91 2.34 20.71
C LYS A 65 4.77 1.34 21.84
N ASP A 66 3.61 0.70 21.95
CA ASP A 66 3.30 -0.24 23.02
C ASP A 66 3.55 -1.70 22.61
N TRP A 67 4.02 -1.93 21.38
CA TRP A 67 4.19 -3.27 20.82
C TRP A 67 5.65 -3.68 20.70
N ILE A 68 5.85 -4.99 20.71
CA ILE A 68 7.13 -5.59 20.34
C ILE A 68 7.42 -5.28 18.87
N LEU A 69 8.62 -4.80 18.59
CA LEU A 69 9.07 -4.36 17.27
C LEU A 69 8.77 -5.41 16.17
N SER A 70 8.91 -6.69 16.50
CA SER A 70 8.65 -7.82 15.61
C SER A 70 7.19 -7.86 15.12
N THR A 71 6.22 -7.70 16.02
CA THR A 71 4.78 -7.70 15.69
C THR A 71 4.44 -6.49 14.84
N ALA A 72 4.93 -5.29 15.19
CA ALA A 72 4.72 -4.08 14.40
C ALA A 72 5.27 -4.23 12.97
N LEU A 73 6.44 -4.85 12.81
CA LEU A 73 7.07 -5.08 11.51
C LEU A 73 6.30 -6.10 10.67
N ILE A 74 5.81 -7.19 11.27
CA ILE A 74 4.97 -8.19 10.59
C ILE A 74 3.66 -7.55 10.12
N VAL A 75 2.98 -6.79 10.99
CA VAL A 75 1.73 -6.07 10.65
C VAL A 75 1.98 -5.09 9.51
N ALA A 76 3.06 -4.31 9.58
CA ALA A 76 3.40 -3.35 8.54
C ALA A 76 3.65 -4.04 7.19
N ILE A 77 4.50 -5.07 7.14
CA ILE A 77 4.78 -5.81 5.89
C ILE A 77 3.51 -6.46 5.34
N ALA A 78 2.68 -7.03 6.21
CA ALA A 78 1.40 -7.64 5.84
C ALA A 78 0.40 -6.64 5.28
N GLY A 79 0.24 -5.49 5.95
CA GLY A 79 -0.61 -4.40 5.50
C GLY A 79 -0.15 -3.87 4.13
N PHE A 80 1.15 -3.63 3.97
CA PHE A 80 1.74 -3.23 2.69
C PHE A 80 1.51 -4.29 1.59
N ALA A 81 1.61 -5.58 1.93
CA ALA A 81 1.34 -6.68 1.00
C ALA A 81 -0.09 -6.68 0.46
N LEU A 82 -1.06 -6.37 1.32
CA LEU A 82 -2.45 -6.25 0.92
C LEU A 82 -2.72 -4.99 0.09
N ILE A 83 -2.11 -3.85 0.47
CA ILE A 83 -2.28 -2.56 -0.21
C ILE A 83 -1.72 -2.57 -1.63
N ILE A 84 -0.53 -3.12 -1.84
CA ILE A 84 0.17 -3.02 -3.14
C ILE A 84 -0.54 -3.79 -4.26
N ARG A 85 -1.37 -4.77 -3.88
CA ARG A 85 -1.94 -5.76 -4.79
C ARG A 85 -2.92 -5.18 -5.82
N PRO A 86 -3.96 -4.40 -5.44
CA PRO A 86 -4.82 -3.75 -6.44
C PRO A 86 -4.07 -2.66 -7.22
N ILE A 87 -3.16 -1.91 -6.58
CA ILE A 87 -2.46 -0.77 -7.18
C ILE A 87 -1.60 -1.20 -8.37
N ARG A 88 -0.93 -2.35 -8.29
CA ARG A 88 -0.06 -2.87 -9.35
C ARG A 88 -0.75 -2.96 -10.73
N ASN A 89 -2.05 -3.23 -10.76
CA ASN A 89 -2.76 -3.49 -12.02
C ASN A 89 -3.23 -2.19 -12.71
N VAL A 90 -2.97 -1.02 -12.13
CA VAL A 90 -3.45 0.26 -12.65
C VAL A 90 -2.29 1.03 -13.29
N HIS A 91 -2.45 1.44 -14.56
CA HIS A 91 -1.47 2.26 -15.28
C HIS A 91 -1.77 3.74 -15.06
N ILE A 92 -1.32 4.27 -13.92
CA ILE A 92 -1.63 5.65 -13.51
C ILE A 92 -0.60 6.64 -14.08
N SER A 93 0.59 6.18 -14.48
CA SER A 93 1.67 7.06 -14.97
C SER A 93 1.30 7.94 -16.16
N PRO A 94 0.63 7.43 -17.22
CA PRO A 94 0.26 8.27 -18.36
C PRO A 94 -0.76 9.36 -17.98
N LEU A 95 -1.68 9.05 -17.06
CA LEU A 95 -2.70 9.98 -16.61
C LEU A 95 -2.08 11.15 -15.84
N PHE A 96 -1.16 10.86 -14.92
CA PHE A 96 -0.42 11.90 -14.19
C PHE A 96 0.49 12.71 -15.11
N ALA A 97 1.16 12.07 -16.06
CA ALA A 97 1.98 12.78 -17.03
C ALA A 97 1.16 13.77 -17.88
N LEU A 98 -0.02 13.35 -18.35
CA LEU A 98 -0.94 14.20 -19.10
C LEU A 98 -1.44 15.37 -18.25
N LEU A 99 -1.75 15.13 -16.98
CA LEU A 99 -2.15 16.18 -16.04
C LEU A 99 -1.03 17.19 -15.81
N VAL A 100 0.22 16.73 -15.64
CA VAL A 100 1.39 17.62 -15.52
C VAL A 100 1.59 18.42 -16.80
N MET A 101 1.45 17.82 -17.99
CA MET A 101 1.51 18.56 -19.26
C MET A 101 0.49 19.69 -19.31
N ALA A 102 -0.76 19.43 -18.89
CA ALA A 102 -1.81 20.43 -18.87
C ALA A 102 -1.49 21.57 -17.89
N ILE A 103 -1.03 21.25 -16.68
CA ILE A 103 -0.64 22.25 -15.68
C ILE A 103 0.51 23.12 -16.21
N VAL A 104 1.57 22.50 -16.72
CA VAL A 104 2.73 23.21 -17.25
C VAL A 104 2.35 24.10 -18.42
N TYR A 105 1.49 23.61 -19.33
CA TYR A 105 1.00 24.41 -20.45
C TYR A 105 0.24 25.66 -19.98
N ILE A 106 -0.63 25.52 -18.97
CA ILE A 106 -1.37 26.66 -18.39
C ILE A 106 -0.40 27.62 -17.70
N SER A 107 0.53 27.12 -16.90
CA SER A 107 1.52 27.94 -16.18
C SER A 107 2.46 28.69 -17.12
N LEU A 108 2.85 28.08 -18.25
CA LEU A 108 3.66 28.75 -19.28
C LEU A 108 2.89 29.88 -19.97
N GLY A 109 1.56 29.75 -20.13
CA GLY A 109 0.71 30.81 -20.69
C GLY A 109 0.68 32.09 -19.84
N THR A 110 1.03 31.99 -18.55
CA THR A 110 1.07 33.13 -17.63
C THR A 110 2.46 33.77 -17.48
N LEU A 111 3.50 33.16 -18.06
CA LEU A 111 4.89 33.58 -17.89
C LEU A 111 5.31 34.59 -18.98
N THR A 112 5.17 35.88 -18.69
CA THR A 112 5.67 36.95 -19.57
C THR A 112 7.15 37.25 -19.33
N THR A 113 7.61 37.17 -18.07
CA THR A 113 8.99 37.48 -17.66
C THR A 113 9.52 36.45 -16.67
N VAL A 114 10.75 35.96 -16.87
CA VAL A 114 11.47 35.15 -15.87
C VAL A 114 12.72 35.92 -15.46
N GLY A 115 12.67 36.53 -14.28
CA GLY A 115 13.73 37.42 -13.81
C GLY A 115 13.78 38.72 -14.63
N SER A 116 14.89 38.94 -15.34
CA SER A 116 15.13 40.10 -16.22
C SER A 116 15.11 39.77 -17.71
N ILE A 117 14.72 38.55 -18.07
CA ILE A 117 14.65 38.08 -19.47
C ILE A 117 13.20 38.01 -19.89
N ASP A 118 12.87 38.71 -20.98
CA ASP A 118 11.57 38.62 -21.65
C ASP A 118 11.45 37.23 -22.30
N VAL A 119 10.57 36.41 -21.75
CA VAL A 119 10.29 35.06 -22.26
C VAL A 119 8.87 34.95 -22.80
N SER A 120 8.31 36.07 -23.27
CA SER A 120 7.01 36.16 -23.94
C SER A 120 6.87 35.16 -25.10
N PHE A 121 7.96 34.77 -25.75
CA PHE A 121 8.01 33.69 -26.76
C PHE A 121 7.67 32.28 -26.20
N LEU A 122 7.85 32.05 -24.90
CA LEU A 122 7.41 30.82 -24.23
C LEU A 122 5.92 30.85 -23.85
N ALA A 123 5.34 32.05 -23.70
CA ALA A 123 3.91 32.24 -23.44
C ALA A 123 3.08 32.14 -24.71
N GLU A 124 3.60 32.61 -25.84
CA GLU A 124 2.89 32.70 -27.12
C GLU A 124 3.60 31.90 -28.22
N GLY A 125 2.96 30.78 -28.64
CA GLY A 125 3.35 30.03 -29.83
C GLY A 125 3.62 28.54 -29.59
N TRP A 126 4.16 27.91 -30.63
CA TRP A 126 4.61 26.51 -30.71
C TRP A 126 5.59 26.08 -29.59
N PRO A 127 6.52 26.93 -29.09
CA PRO A 127 7.46 26.57 -28.02
C PRO A 127 6.78 26.15 -26.72
N ARG A 128 5.62 26.73 -26.40
CA ARG A 128 4.83 26.40 -25.21
C ARG A 128 4.42 24.92 -25.18
N ILE A 129 3.98 24.41 -26.33
CA ILE A 129 3.54 23.01 -26.49
C ILE A 129 4.74 22.08 -26.37
N ILE A 130 5.85 22.42 -27.04
CA ILE A 130 7.08 21.62 -27.01
C ILE A 130 7.60 21.52 -25.58
N LEU A 131 7.69 22.64 -24.85
CA LEU A 131 8.21 22.65 -23.48
C LEU A 131 7.29 21.90 -22.51
N ALA A 132 5.96 22.08 -22.62
CA ALA A 132 5.00 21.32 -21.84
C ALA A 132 5.11 19.81 -22.10
N PHE A 133 5.31 19.41 -23.36
CA PHE A 133 5.50 18.01 -23.74
C PHE A 133 6.82 17.44 -23.18
N VAL A 134 7.92 18.19 -23.25
CA VAL A 134 9.22 17.78 -22.70
C VAL A 134 9.14 17.60 -21.19
N ILE A 135 8.57 18.56 -20.46
CA ILE A 135 8.42 18.46 -19.01
C ILE A 135 7.47 17.30 -18.66
N GLY A 136 6.36 17.17 -19.38
CA GLY A 136 5.45 16.04 -19.24
C GLY A 136 6.12 14.69 -19.47
N ALA A 137 7.00 14.58 -20.45
CA ALA A 137 7.76 13.36 -20.74
C ALA A 137 8.76 13.03 -19.61
N ILE A 138 9.38 14.04 -19.00
CA ILE A 138 10.25 13.83 -17.82
C ILE A 138 9.45 13.29 -16.65
N PHE A 139 8.30 13.90 -16.34
CA PHE A 139 7.42 13.41 -15.27
C PHE A 139 6.82 12.04 -15.61
N TYR A 140 6.51 11.76 -16.87
CA TYR A 140 6.12 10.43 -17.31
C TYR A 140 7.20 9.40 -17.00
N MET A 141 8.47 9.67 -17.33
CA MET A 141 9.56 8.76 -16.99
C MET A 141 9.67 8.53 -15.48
N LEU A 142 9.54 9.58 -14.67
CA LEU A 142 9.59 9.48 -13.21
C LEU A 142 8.42 8.64 -12.65
N PHE A 143 7.19 8.92 -13.07
CA PHE A 143 6.02 8.16 -12.63
C PHE A 143 6.06 6.73 -13.14
N ASN A 144 6.47 6.51 -14.39
CA ASN A 144 6.62 5.18 -14.97
C ASN A 144 7.68 4.36 -14.21
N PHE A 145 8.77 5.01 -13.76
CA PHE A 145 9.76 4.37 -12.90
C PHE A 145 9.16 3.98 -11.55
N ALA A 146 8.45 4.90 -10.88
CA ALA A 146 7.75 4.60 -9.63
C ALA A 146 6.71 3.47 -9.78
N GLU A 147 5.91 3.50 -10.85
CA GLU A 147 4.95 2.45 -11.17
C GLU A 147 5.64 1.11 -11.45
N SER A 148 6.81 1.12 -12.12
CA SER A 148 7.60 -0.09 -12.35
C SER A 148 8.13 -0.68 -11.05
N ILE A 149 8.58 0.15 -10.11
CA ILE A 149 8.97 -0.28 -8.75
C ILE A 149 7.78 -0.94 -8.06
N ILE A 150 6.63 -0.27 -8.03
CA ILE A 150 5.39 -0.80 -7.41
C ILE A 150 4.99 -2.13 -8.07
N LYS A 151 5.13 -2.25 -9.40
CA LYS A 151 4.85 -3.50 -10.12
C LYS A 151 5.82 -4.62 -9.76
N MET A 152 7.11 -4.30 -9.61
CA MET A 152 8.13 -5.25 -9.22
C MET A 152 7.88 -5.77 -7.80
N PHE A 153 7.72 -4.88 -6.82
CA PHE A 153 7.36 -5.27 -5.45
C PHE A 153 6.05 -6.02 -5.41
N GLY A 154 5.03 -5.54 -6.11
CA GLY A 154 3.75 -6.23 -6.19
C GLY A 154 3.87 -7.62 -6.83
N LYS A 155 4.80 -7.87 -7.76
CA LYS A 155 5.06 -9.21 -8.33
C LYS A 155 5.63 -10.17 -7.28
N VAL A 156 6.62 -9.72 -6.51
CA VAL A 156 7.24 -10.50 -5.42
C VAL A 156 6.22 -10.77 -4.33
N LEU A 157 5.50 -9.73 -3.89
CA LEU A 157 4.59 -9.79 -2.75
C LEU A 157 3.28 -10.54 -3.08
N ASN A 158 2.89 -10.59 -4.36
CA ASN A 158 1.78 -11.42 -4.85
C ASN A 158 2.20 -12.86 -5.16
N TRP A 159 3.41 -13.28 -4.79
CA TRP A 159 3.72 -14.70 -4.85
C TRP A 159 2.83 -15.42 -3.84
N TRP A 160 1.87 -16.22 -4.34
CA TRP A 160 0.85 -16.86 -3.50
C TRP A 160 1.42 -17.59 -2.26
N PRO A 161 2.58 -18.28 -2.31
CA PRO A 161 3.15 -18.92 -1.15
C PRO A 161 3.59 -17.92 -0.09
N LEU A 162 4.19 -16.80 -0.51
CA LEU A 162 4.63 -15.74 0.39
C LEU A 162 3.43 -15.13 1.12
N LEU A 163 2.35 -14.82 0.39
CA LEU A 163 1.14 -14.27 1.00
C LEU A 163 0.45 -15.26 1.94
N PHE A 164 0.46 -16.55 1.60
CA PHE A 164 -0.10 -17.61 2.44
C PHE A 164 0.70 -17.75 3.75
N VAL A 165 2.02 -17.80 3.67
CA VAL A 165 2.91 -17.86 4.85
C VAL A 165 2.74 -16.61 5.70
N LEU A 166 2.76 -15.44 5.09
CA LEU A 166 2.59 -14.17 5.80
C LEU A 166 1.21 -14.08 6.46
N GLY A 167 0.14 -14.57 5.81
CA GLY A 167 -1.19 -14.68 6.42
C GLY A 167 -1.22 -15.62 7.62
N LEU A 168 -0.56 -16.78 7.55
CA LEU A 168 -0.43 -17.71 8.69
C LEU A 168 0.36 -17.09 9.84
N VAL A 169 1.47 -16.39 9.55
CA VAL A 169 2.27 -15.70 10.55
C VAL A 169 1.45 -14.59 11.22
N CYS A 170 0.65 -13.82 10.47
CA CYS A 170 -0.26 -12.83 11.06
C CYS A 170 -1.32 -13.44 11.98
N ILE A 171 -1.88 -14.60 11.61
CA ILE A 171 -2.83 -15.31 12.48
C ILE A 171 -2.12 -15.79 13.75
N ALA A 172 -0.93 -16.37 13.63
CA ALA A 172 -0.14 -16.83 14.77
C ALA A 172 0.25 -15.68 15.71
N GLU A 173 0.72 -14.56 15.16
CA GLU A 173 1.01 -13.33 15.91
C GLU A 173 -0.23 -12.80 16.63
N GLY A 174 -1.37 -12.70 15.95
CA GLY A 174 -2.62 -12.27 16.58
C GLY A 174 -3.05 -13.15 17.76
N ILE A 175 -2.85 -14.46 17.66
CA ILE A 175 -3.11 -15.41 18.76
C ILE A 175 -2.08 -15.25 19.89
N CYS A 176 -0.80 -15.06 19.57
CA CYS A 176 0.27 -14.87 20.57
C CYS A 176 0.09 -13.58 21.37
N VAL A 177 -0.27 -12.48 20.71
CA VAL A 177 -0.61 -11.21 21.36
C VAL A 177 -1.83 -11.41 22.26
N TYR A 178 -2.90 -12.04 21.76
CA TYR A 178 -4.11 -12.30 22.53
C TYR A 178 -3.87 -13.13 23.82
N LEU A 179 -2.94 -14.09 23.76
CA LEU A 179 -2.58 -14.93 24.90
C LEU A 179 -1.56 -14.26 25.85
N GLY A 180 -1.12 -13.03 25.56
CA GLY A 180 -0.17 -12.29 26.41
C GLY A 180 1.28 -12.78 26.33
N TYR A 181 1.63 -13.61 25.34
CA TYR A 181 3.00 -14.09 25.13
C TYR A 181 3.90 -13.09 24.38
N GLY A 182 3.38 -11.92 24.00
CA GLY A 182 4.13 -10.90 23.30
C GLY A 182 4.15 -11.11 21.78
N SER A 183 5.17 -11.82 21.27
CA SER A 183 5.38 -12.06 19.82
C SER A 183 5.78 -13.51 19.56
N VAL A 184 5.54 -14.02 18.35
CA VAL A 184 6.02 -15.36 17.93
C VAL A 184 7.54 -15.45 18.02
N TYR A 185 8.26 -14.33 17.86
CA TYR A 185 9.71 -14.27 18.00
C TYR A 185 10.19 -14.58 19.43
N ASP A 186 9.51 -14.06 20.45
CA ASP A 186 9.85 -14.34 21.87
C ASP A 186 9.53 -15.78 22.25
N LEU A 187 8.57 -16.42 21.57
CA LEU A 187 8.24 -17.82 21.77
C LEU A 187 9.28 -18.78 21.17
N ILE A 188 9.94 -18.38 20.08
CA ILE A 188 10.90 -19.23 19.32
C ILE A 188 12.34 -19.05 19.83
N LEU A 189 12.69 -17.87 20.35
CA LEU A 189 14.02 -17.56 20.91
C LEU A 189 14.57 -18.61 21.90
N PRO A 190 13.77 -19.16 22.84
CA PRO A 190 14.23 -20.20 23.78
C PRO A 190 14.55 -21.54 23.09
N TYR A 191 13.92 -21.82 21.95
CA TYR A 191 14.09 -23.07 21.20
C TYR A 191 15.23 -23.00 20.18
N LEU A 192 15.70 -21.81 19.81
CA LEU A 192 16.88 -21.61 18.93
C LEU A 192 18.20 -21.51 19.69
N GLN A 193 18.15 -21.39 21.03
CA GLN A 193 19.33 -21.37 21.90
C GLN A 193 19.69 -22.73 22.50
N ASN A 194 18.96 -23.79 22.13
CA ASN A 194 19.30 -25.21 22.38
C ASN A 194 19.63 -25.92 21.07
#